data_AF-A0A3A8T0N0-F1
#
_entry.id   AF-A0A3A8T0N0-F1
#
_cell.length_a   1.000
_cell.length_b   1.000
_cell.length_c   1.000
_cell.angle_alpha   90.00
_cell.angle_beta   90.00
_cell.angle_gamma   90.00
#
_symmetry.space_group_name_H-M   'P 1'
#
loop_
_entity.id
_entity.type
_entity.pdbx_description
1 polymer ?
#
loop_
_entity_poly.entity_id
_entity_poly.type
_entity_poly.pdbx_seq_one_letter_code
_entity_poly.pdbx_strand_id
1 'polypeptide(L)'
;MPALTQSDVYAINAAEARKRDLRLEIARIKGQLDASAALSRAAAEVNSATLVKKTALEQELLQMESGGAAPGSSDDWGKYSTVEMAAQDERFYAKDKGYDWLVYNPLATFEETVAEFEKYMLEQRTARERPWLLQRGEGLIREWQANAFVRGLITENSWPAFRDWLLGVGKERAVGVTA
;
A
#
# COMPACT_ATOMS: atom_id res chain seq x y z
N MET A 1 66.98 -12.92 -26.08
CA MET A 1 65.63 -12.37 -25.88
C MET A 1 65.57 -11.05 -26.63
N PRO A 2 64.51 -10.77 -27.42
CA PRO A 2 64.38 -9.46 -28.05
C PRO A 2 64.28 -8.39 -26.95
N ALA A 3 64.98 -7.26 -27.14
CA ALA A 3 64.95 -6.15 -26.20
C ALA A 3 63.58 -5.47 -26.28
N LEU A 4 62.91 -5.32 -25.14
CA LEU A 4 61.64 -4.59 -25.05
C LEU A 4 61.85 -3.15 -25.49
N THR A 5 60.99 -2.67 -26.38
CA THR A 5 60.99 -1.26 -26.78
C THR A 5 60.35 -0.41 -25.69
N GLN A 6 60.65 0.89 -25.70
CA GLN A 6 60.06 1.82 -24.73
C GLN A 6 58.52 1.84 -24.80
N SER A 7 57.93 1.69 -25.99
CA SER A 7 56.49 1.56 -26.18
C SER A 7 55.90 0.29 -25.56
N ASP A 8 56.63 -0.83 -25.59
CA ASP A 8 56.19 -2.08 -24.96
C ASP A 8 56.10 -1.91 -23.44
N VAL A 9 57.09 -1.24 -22.84
CA VAL A 9 57.10 -0.96 -21.39
C VAL A 9 55.95 -0.04 -20.98
N TYR A 10 55.63 0.99 -21.76
CA TYR A 10 54.48 1.86 -21.48
C TYR A 10 53.14 1.11 -21.58
N ALA A 11 52.96 0.27 -22.60
CA ALA A 11 51.75 -0.52 -22.78
C ALA A 11 51.56 -1.54 -21.63
N ILE A 12 52.63 -2.20 -21.20
CA ILE A 12 52.61 -3.12 -20.06
C ILE A 12 52.24 -2.38 -18.76
N ASN A 13 52.87 -1.25 -18.48
CA ASN A 13 52.58 -0.45 -17.28
C ASN A 13 51.14 0.07 -17.26
N ALA A 14 50.60 0.52 -18.40
CA ALA A 14 49.21 0.95 -18.50
C ALA A 14 48.22 -0.21 -18.26
N ALA A 15 48.53 -1.39 -18.80
CA ALA A 15 47.72 -2.59 -18.56
C ALA A 15 47.79 -3.04 -17.09
N GLU A 16 48.94 -2.93 -16.44
CA GLU A 16 49.07 -3.23 -15.02
C GLU A 16 48.32 -2.24 -14.12
N ALA A 17 48.39 -0.94 -14.42
CA ALA A 17 47.61 0.07 -13.72
C ALA A 17 46.12 -0.22 -13.82
N ARG A 18 45.61 -0.48 -15.03
CA ARG A 18 44.21 -0.84 -15.25
C ARG A 18 43.80 -2.13 -14.52
N LYS A 19 44.68 -3.13 -14.46
CA LYS A 19 44.42 -4.36 -13.67
C LYS A 19 44.33 -4.07 -12.17
N ARG A 20 45.13 -3.14 -11.64
CA ARG A 20 45.06 -2.73 -10.22
C ARG A 20 43.73 -2.03 -9.94
N ASP A 21 43.33 -1.09 -10.79
CA ASP A 21 42.06 -0.38 -10.64
C ASP A 21 40.87 -1.34 -10.67
N LEU A 22 40.83 -2.25 -11.65
CA LEU A 22 39.78 -3.27 -11.74
C LEU A 22 39.73 -4.17 -10.51
N ARG A 23 40.89 -4.53 -9.93
CA ARG A 23 40.94 -5.34 -8.70
C ARG A 23 40.37 -4.60 -7.50
N LEU A 24 40.66 -3.30 -7.37
CA LEU A 24 40.11 -2.45 -6.31
C LEU A 24 38.60 -2.29 -6.47
N GLU A 25 38.12 -2.07 -7.68
CA GLU A 25 36.70 -1.96 -7.99
C GLU A 25 35.96 -3.27 -7.68
N ILE A 26 36.51 -4.42 -8.10
CA ILE A 26 35.94 -5.74 -7.76
C ILE A 26 35.91 -5.95 -6.24
N ALA A 27 36.99 -5.59 -5.52
CA ALA A 27 37.02 -5.72 -4.07
C ALA A 27 35.96 -4.85 -3.39
N ARG A 28 35.76 -3.63 -3.87
CA ARG A 28 34.70 -2.73 -3.40
C ARG A 28 33.32 -3.31 -3.65
N ILE A 29 33.05 -3.82 -4.85
CA ILE A 29 31.76 -4.45 -5.20
C ILE A 29 31.49 -5.66 -4.31
N LYS A 30 32.49 -6.53 -4.08
CA LYS A 30 32.35 -7.66 -3.16
C LYS A 30 31.96 -7.21 -1.75
N GLY A 31 32.65 -6.19 -1.21
CA GLY A 31 32.29 -5.62 0.09
C GLY A 31 30.86 -5.08 0.15
N GLN A 32 30.38 -4.44 -0.93
CA GLN A 32 28.99 -3.98 -1.03
C GLN A 32 27.98 -5.15 -1.06
N LEU A 33 28.29 -6.22 -1.79
CA LEU A 33 27.45 -7.42 -1.86
C LEU A 33 27.36 -8.12 -0.50
N ASP A 34 28.49 -8.26 0.21
CA ASP A 34 28.51 -8.88 1.54
C ASP A 34 27.70 -8.06 2.56
N ALA A 35 27.82 -6.73 2.52
CA ALA A 35 27.01 -5.83 3.33
C ALA A 35 25.51 -5.95 3.02
N SER A 36 25.14 -6.03 1.73
CA SER A 36 23.75 -6.23 1.30
C SER A 36 23.19 -7.58 1.77
N ALA A 37 23.98 -8.64 1.70
CA ALA A 37 23.59 -9.96 2.20
C ALA A 37 23.39 -9.96 3.73
N ALA A 38 24.25 -9.26 4.48
CA ALA A 38 24.11 -9.11 5.92
C ALA A 38 22.83 -8.33 6.28
N LEU A 39 22.53 -7.23 5.60
CA LEU A 39 21.30 -6.46 5.79
C LEU A 39 20.05 -7.30 5.48
N SER A 40 20.09 -8.08 4.40
CA SER A 40 18.97 -8.96 4.02
C SER A 40 18.69 -10.01 5.08
N ARG A 41 19.73 -10.61 5.68
CA ARG A 41 19.58 -11.55 6.80
C ARG A 41 19.00 -10.87 8.04
N ALA A 42 19.53 -9.70 8.41
CA ALA A 42 19.02 -8.95 9.56
C ALA A 42 17.54 -8.58 9.37
N ALA A 43 17.13 -8.17 8.18
CA ALA A 43 15.73 -7.88 7.87
C ALA A 43 14.85 -9.15 7.97
N ALA A 44 15.33 -10.30 7.49
CA ALA A 44 14.62 -11.57 7.61
C ALA A 44 14.46 -12.01 9.08
N GLU A 45 15.49 -11.85 9.90
CA GLU A 45 15.44 -12.14 11.34
C GLU A 45 14.43 -11.25 12.06
N VAL A 46 14.44 -9.94 11.79
CA VAL A 46 13.46 -8.99 12.35
C VAL A 46 12.05 -9.41 11.95
N ASN A 47 11.81 -9.72 10.67
CA ASN A 47 10.50 -10.17 10.20
C ASN A 47 10.03 -11.44 10.91
N SER A 48 10.91 -12.44 11.05
CA SER A 48 10.59 -13.68 11.76
C SER A 48 10.27 -13.43 13.23
N ALA A 49 11.05 -12.61 13.92
CA ALA A 49 10.83 -12.28 15.32
C ALA A 49 9.52 -11.50 15.53
N THR A 50 9.22 -10.56 14.64
CA THR A 50 7.96 -9.80 14.66
C THR A 50 6.76 -10.70 14.39
N LEU A 51 6.88 -11.66 13.47
CA LEU A 51 5.80 -12.63 13.19
C LEU A 51 5.49 -13.49 14.41
N VAL A 52 6.53 -14.04 15.08
CA VAL A 52 6.34 -14.81 16.31
C VAL A 52 5.65 -13.97 17.40
N LYS A 53 6.08 -12.73 17.58
CA LYS A 53 5.46 -11.82 18.55
C LYS A 53 4.00 -11.50 18.21
N LYS A 54 3.70 -11.29 16.92
CA LYS A 54 2.34 -11.07 16.44
C LYS A 54 1.45 -12.28 16.78
N THR A 55 1.88 -13.50 16.43
CA THR A 55 1.13 -14.72 16.70
C THR A 55 0.88 -14.92 18.20
N ALA A 56 1.87 -14.63 19.05
CA ALA A 56 1.71 -14.72 20.50
C ALA A 56 0.67 -13.73 21.04
N LEU A 57 0.68 -12.48 20.57
CA LEU A 57 -0.31 -11.47 20.95
C LEU A 57 -1.71 -11.81 20.45
N GLU A 58 -1.85 -12.35 19.24
CA GLU A 58 -3.15 -12.81 18.70
C GLU A 58 -3.73 -13.97 19.54
N GLN A 59 -2.88 -14.88 20.02
CA GLN A 59 -3.30 -15.95 20.92
C GLN A 59 -3.70 -15.44 22.31
N GLU A 60 -2.94 -14.50 22.87
CA GLU A 60 -3.25 -13.88 24.16
C GLU A 60 -4.58 -13.13 24.10
N LEU A 61 -4.82 -12.37 23.03
CA LEU A 61 -6.08 -11.68 22.78
C LEU A 61 -7.27 -12.67 22.74
N LEU A 62 -7.14 -13.76 21.96
CA LEU A 62 -8.18 -14.78 21.86
C LEU A 62 -8.46 -15.48 23.19
N GLN A 63 -7.44 -15.67 24.03
CA GLN A 63 -7.63 -16.19 25.40
C GLN A 63 -8.38 -15.21 26.29
N MET A 64 -8.11 -13.90 26.20
CA MET A 64 -8.84 -12.89 26.97
C MET A 64 -10.30 -12.79 26.52
N GLU A 65 -10.56 -12.81 25.21
CA GLU A 65 -11.91 -12.77 24.63
C GLU A 65 -12.73 -14.02 24.96
N SER A 66 -12.10 -15.21 24.97
CA SER A 66 -12.75 -16.47 25.33
C SER A 66 -12.90 -16.70 26.84
N GLY A 67 -12.09 -16.02 27.66
CA GLY A 67 -12.09 -16.11 29.12
C GLY A 67 -13.24 -15.38 29.83
N GLY A 68 -14.16 -14.76 29.09
CA GLY A 68 -15.35 -14.12 29.65
C GLY A 68 -15.09 -12.75 30.28
N ALA A 69 -13.97 -12.10 29.98
CA ALA A 69 -13.81 -10.68 30.25
C ALA A 69 -14.91 -9.94 29.47
N ALA A 70 -15.82 -9.27 30.19
CA ALA A 70 -16.89 -8.51 29.55
C ALA A 70 -16.26 -7.50 28.57
N PRO A 71 -16.66 -7.47 27.29
CA PRO A 71 -16.08 -6.56 26.32
C PRO A 71 -16.22 -5.12 26.85
N GLY A 72 -15.10 -4.41 26.95
CA GLY A 72 -15.10 -3.03 27.41
C GLY A 72 -16.01 -2.20 26.51
N SER A 73 -17.04 -1.59 27.07
CA SER A 73 -18.08 -0.87 26.29
C SER A 73 -17.55 0.33 25.49
N SER A 74 -16.31 0.74 25.73
CA SER A 74 -15.60 1.83 25.06
C SER A 74 -14.46 1.38 24.13
N ASP A 75 -14.06 0.10 24.15
CA ASP A 75 -12.89 -0.38 23.39
C ASP A 75 -13.17 -0.40 21.87
N ASP A 76 -14.45 -0.38 21.50
CA ASP A 76 -14.92 -0.45 20.13
C ASP A 76 -14.86 0.88 19.34
N TRP A 77 -14.31 1.96 19.90
CA TRP A 77 -14.24 3.28 19.23
C TRP A 77 -12.83 3.71 18.80
N GLY A 78 -11.81 2.90 19.07
CA GLY A 78 -10.40 3.22 18.80
C GLY A 78 -9.89 2.84 17.40
N LYS A 79 -8.64 3.19 17.11
CA LYS A 79 -7.93 2.71 15.91
C LYS A 79 -7.81 1.18 15.99
N TYR A 80 -8.23 0.48 14.93
CA TYR A 80 -8.34 -0.99 14.86
C TYR A 80 -9.49 -1.62 15.67
N SER A 81 -10.43 -0.82 16.14
CA SER A 81 -11.65 -1.31 16.80
C SER A 81 -12.63 -2.00 15.84
N THR A 82 -13.61 -2.71 16.39
CA THR A 82 -14.71 -3.32 15.63
C THR A 82 -15.48 -2.29 14.78
N VAL A 83 -15.70 -1.08 15.29
CA VAL A 83 -16.39 -0.02 14.54
C VAL A 83 -15.52 0.47 13.39
N GLU A 84 -14.22 0.66 13.59
CA GLU A 84 -13.32 1.10 12.52
C GLU A 84 -13.16 0.02 11.45
N MET A 85 -13.02 -1.26 11.83
CA MET A 85 -12.99 -2.37 10.87
C MET A 85 -14.30 -2.47 10.08
N ALA A 86 -15.45 -2.33 10.75
CA ALA A 86 -16.73 -2.30 10.07
C ALA A 86 -16.87 -1.11 9.11
N ALA A 87 -16.35 0.06 9.48
CA ALA A 87 -16.34 1.24 8.62
C ALA A 87 -15.38 1.08 7.43
N GLN A 88 -14.23 0.41 7.61
CA GLN A 88 -13.32 0.08 6.51
C GLN A 88 -13.97 -0.86 5.50
N ASP A 89 -14.64 -1.90 5.97
CA ASP A 89 -15.36 -2.85 5.12
C ASP A 89 -16.51 -2.17 4.37
N GLU A 90 -17.29 -1.32 5.05
CA GLU A 90 -18.35 -0.49 4.46
C GLU A 90 -17.79 0.40 3.33
N ARG A 91 -16.70 1.14 3.59
CA ARG A 91 -16.04 1.99 2.60
C ARG A 91 -15.47 1.20 1.42
N PHE A 92 -14.82 0.07 1.68
CA PHE A 92 -14.18 -0.73 0.64
C PHE A 92 -15.21 -1.35 -0.29
N TYR A 93 -16.27 -1.96 0.26
CA TYR A 93 -17.35 -2.55 -0.54
C TYR A 93 -18.04 -1.51 -1.42
N ALA A 94 -18.36 -0.34 -0.87
CA ALA A 94 -18.97 0.74 -1.61
C ALA A 94 -18.07 1.30 -2.70
N LYS A 95 -16.76 1.40 -2.45
CA LYS A 95 -15.78 1.80 -3.45
C LYS A 95 -15.68 0.78 -4.59
N ASP A 96 -15.67 -0.51 -4.27
CA ASP A 96 -15.59 -1.59 -5.26
C ASP A 96 -16.84 -1.64 -6.17
N LYS A 97 -18.04 -1.71 -5.57
CA LYS A 97 -19.32 -1.78 -6.30
C LYS A 97 -19.72 -0.46 -6.92
N GLY A 98 -19.50 0.64 -6.21
CA GLY A 98 -19.75 1.99 -6.69
C GLY A 98 -18.88 2.35 -7.89
N TYR A 99 -17.63 1.86 -7.94
CA TYR A 99 -16.80 1.99 -9.14
C TYR A 99 -17.41 1.26 -10.34
N ASP A 100 -17.80 -0.02 -10.17
CA ASP A 100 -18.41 -0.78 -11.26
C ASP A 100 -19.66 -0.08 -11.79
N TRP A 101 -20.52 0.42 -10.88
CA TRP A 101 -21.69 1.21 -11.25
C TRP A 101 -21.33 2.50 -12.00
N LEU A 102 -20.29 3.22 -11.55
CA LEU A 102 -19.85 4.46 -12.20
C LEU A 102 -19.36 4.22 -13.63
N VAL A 103 -18.73 3.07 -13.90
CA VAL A 103 -18.35 2.67 -15.26
C VAL A 103 -19.57 2.51 -16.16
N TYR A 104 -20.67 1.96 -15.65
CA TYR A 104 -21.94 1.88 -16.39
C TYR A 104 -22.67 3.24 -16.48
N ASN A 105 -22.36 4.19 -15.60
CA ASN A 105 -23.00 5.50 -15.51
C ASN A 105 -21.95 6.63 -15.57
N PRO A 106 -21.19 6.76 -16.67
CA PRO A 106 -19.99 7.61 -16.72
C PRO A 106 -20.28 9.11 -16.63
N LEU A 107 -21.54 9.51 -16.77
CA LEU A 107 -21.99 10.89 -16.67
C LEU A 107 -22.72 11.20 -15.36
N ALA A 108 -22.73 10.24 -14.41
CA ALA A 108 -23.41 10.41 -13.13
C ALA A 108 -22.99 11.70 -12.43
N THR A 109 -23.97 12.36 -11.82
CA THR A 109 -23.74 13.51 -10.97
C THR A 109 -23.06 13.09 -9.66
N PHE A 110 -22.58 14.08 -8.92
CA PHE A 110 -22.02 13.83 -7.60
C PHE A 110 -23.09 13.23 -6.69
N GLU A 111 -24.31 13.76 -6.72
CA GLU A 111 -25.45 13.35 -5.90
C GLU A 111 -25.90 11.92 -6.24
N GLU A 112 -25.96 11.56 -7.52
CA GLU A 112 -26.29 10.19 -7.96
C GLU A 112 -25.24 9.18 -7.49
N THR A 113 -23.96 9.55 -7.61
CA THR A 113 -22.86 8.70 -7.14
C THR A 113 -22.90 8.53 -5.63
N VAL A 114 -23.15 9.60 -4.87
CA VAL A 114 -23.31 9.54 -3.41
C VAL A 114 -24.44 8.59 -3.04
N ALA A 115 -25.60 8.72 -3.67
CA ALA A 115 -26.76 7.87 -3.38
C ALA A 115 -26.45 6.39 -3.64
N GLU A 116 -25.78 6.07 -4.74
CA GLU A 116 -25.45 4.67 -5.06
C GLU A 116 -24.35 4.11 -4.14
N PHE A 117 -23.36 4.93 -3.75
CA PHE A 117 -22.38 4.53 -2.74
C PHE A 117 -23.07 4.24 -1.40
N GLU A 118 -23.95 5.13 -0.92
CA GLU A 118 -24.70 4.92 0.33
C GLU A 118 -25.55 3.65 0.29
N LYS A 119 -26.14 3.32 -0.87
CA LYS A 119 -26.86 2.06 -1.08
C LYS A 119 -25.94 0.84 -0.89
N TYR A 120 -24.76 0.81 -1.52
CA TYR A 120 -23.82 -0.30 -1.36
C TYR A 120 -23.23 -0.38 0.05
N MET A 121 -22.98 0.76 0.70
CA MET A 121 -22.59 0.80 2.11
C MET A 121 -23.66 0.15 2.98
N LEU A 122 -24.93 0.47 2.76
CA LEU A 122 -26.06 -0.08 3.51
C LEU A 122 -26.26 -1.57 3.21
N GLU A 123 -26.05 -2.01 1.97
CA GLU A 123 -26.08 -3.41 1.57
C GLU A 123 -25.04 -4.23 2.37
N GLN A 124 -23.79 -3.77 2.41
CA GLN A 124 -22.71 -4.42 3.17
C GLN A 124 -23.01 -4.50 4.66
N ARG A 125 -23.61 -3.44 5.21
CA ARG A 125 -23.99 -3.35 6.63
C ARG A 125 -25.18 -4.24 6.96
N THR A 126 -26.19 -4.28 6.09
CA THR A 126 -27.37 -5.16 6.21
C THR A 126 -26.98 -6.64 6.12
N ALA A 127 -26.03 -7.00 5.27
CA ALA A 127 -25.51 -8.37 5.18
C ALA A 127 -24.87 -8.87 6.50
N ARG A 128 -24.54 -7.95 7.42
CA ARG A 128 -24.03 -8.23 8.77
C ARG A 128 -25.03 -7.86 9.86
N GLU A 129 -26.33 -7.82 9.53
CA GLU A 129 -27.45 -7.57 10.45
C GLU A 129 -27.42 -6.19 11.13
N ARG A 130 -26.78 -5.19 10.51
CA ARG A 130 -26.69 -3.82 11.04
C ARG A 130 -27.26 -2.82 10.02
N PRO A 131 -28.58 -2.60 9.94
CA PRO A 131 -29.22 -1.79 8.90
C PRO A 131 -29.08 -0.27 9.11
N TRP A 132 -27.86 0.20 9.36
CA TRP A 132 -27.52 1.61 9.46
C TRP A 132 -26.08 1.85 8.99
N LEU A 133 -25.87 3.05 8.42
CA LEU A 133 -24.56 3.51 7.98
C LEU A 133 -23.74 4.04 9.16
N LEU A 134 -22.43 3.83 9.12
CA LEU A 134 -21.50 4.48 10.06
C LEU A 134 -21.06 5.86 9.53
N GLN A 135 -21.11 6.05 8.21
CA GLN A 135 -20.58 7.24 7.54
C GLN A 135 -21.54 7.69 6.43
N ARG A 136 -21.47 8.97 6.07
CA ARG A 136 -22.25 9.54 4.95
C ARG A 136 -21.42 9.48 3.67
N GLY A 137 -22.05 9.08 2.56
CA GLY A 137 -21.37 8.91 1.27
C GLY A 137 -20.78 10.22 0.74
N GLU A 138 -21.47 11.34 0.95
CA GLU A 138 -20.99 12.67 0.55
C GLU A 138 -19.62 12.99 1.15
N GLY A 139 -19.47 12.83 2.46
CA GLY A 139 -18.20 13.12 3.15
C GLY A 139 -17.08 12.22 2.64
N LEU A 140 -17.37 10.94 2.39
CA LEU A 140 -16.41 9.96 1.90
C LEU A 140 -15.91 10.28 0.49
N ILE A 141 -16.82 10.58 -0.44
CA ILE A 141 -16.44 10.88 -1.82
C ILE A 141 -15.70 12.22 -1.89
N ARG A 142 -16.12 13.24 -1.12
CA ARG A 142 -15.38 14.51 -1.02
C ARG A 142 -13.97 14.32 -0.48
N GLU A 143 -13.81 13.51 0.56
CA GLU A 143 -12.50 13.21 1.13
C GLU A 143 -11.62 12.44 0.14
N TRP A 144 -12.20 11.49 -0.61
CA TRP A 144 -11.47 10.76 -1.63
C TRP A 144 -11.01 11.68 -2.78
N GLN A 145 -11.89 12.56 -3.26
CA GLN A 145 -11.57 13.59 -4.24
C GLN A 145 -10.46 14.53 -3.74
N ALA A 146 -10.59 15.04 -2.51
CA ALA A 146 -9.60 15.93 -1.91
C ALA A 146 -8.22 15.25 -1.81
N ASN A 147 -8.19 13.97 -1.44
CA ASN A 147 -6.97 13.17 -1.42
C ASN A 147 -6.37 12.97 -2.81
N ALA A 148 -7.19 12.75 -3.84
CA ALA A 148 -6.71 12.65 -5.22
C ALA A 148 -6.08 13.97 -5.68
N PHE A 149 -6.67 15.11 -5.32
CA PHE A 149 -6.14 16.44 -5.62
C PHE A 149 -4.82 16.72 -4.89
N VAL A 150 -4.75 16.48 -3.57
CA VAL A 150 -3.53 16.69 -2.77
C VAL A 150 -2.37 15.81 -3.25
N ARG A 151 -2.67 14.62 -3.78
CA ARG A 151 -1.66 13.72 -4.38
C ARG A 151 -1.28 14.07 -5.82
N GLY A 152 -1.87 15.11 -6.41
CA GLY A 152 -1.61 15.53 -7.79
C GLY A 152 -2.14 14.55 -8.84
N LEU A 153 -3.12 13.71 -8.49
CA LEU A 153 -3.73 12.74 -9.42
C LEU A 153 -4.76 13.41 -10.33
N ILE A 154 -5.35 14.51 -9.86
CA ILE A 154 -6.25 15.38 -10.61
C ILE A 154 -5.79 16.82 -10.49
N THR A 155 -6.00 17.62 -11.54
CA THR A 155 -5.56 19.02 -11.61
C THR A 155 -6.52 19.99 -10.93
N GLU A 156 -7.77 19.58 -10.73
CA GLU A 156 -8.82 20.38 -10.13
C GLU A 156 -9.53 19.59 -9.03
N ASN A 157 -9.85 20.25 -7.92
CA ASN A 157 -10.64 19.66 -6.84
C ASN A 157 -12.14 19.74 -7.18
N SER A 158 -12.56 19.03 -8.23
CA SER A 158 -13.94 19.00 -8.72
C SER A 158 -14.41 17.58 -9.00
N TRP A 159 -15.73 17.34 -8.88
CA TRP A 159 -16.33 16.03 -9.17
C TRP A 159 -16.05 15.58 -10.62
N PRO A 160 -16.23 16.41 -11.66
CA PRO A 160 -15.92 15.99 -13.03
C PRO A 160 -14.47 15.54 -13.21
N ALA A 161 -13.49 16.31 -12.69
CA ALA A 161 -12.08 15.95 -12.79
C ALA A 161 -11.77 14.63 -12.08
N PHE A 162 -12.37 14.40 -10.91
CA PHE A 162 -12.20 13.18 -10.14
C PHE A 162 -12.87 11.96 -10.79
N ARG A 163 -14.11 12.11 -11.26
CA ARG A 163 -14.85 11.08 -11.98
C ARG A 163 -14.09 10.64 -13.24
N ASP A 164 -13.66 11.59 -14.05
CA ASP A 164 -12.95 11.30 -15.30
C ASP A 164 -11.62 10.60 -15.01
N TRP A 165 -10.94 10.99 -13.93
CA TRP A 165 -9.76 10.28 -13.45
C TRP A 165 -10.06 8.84 -13.03
N LEU A 166 -11.11 8.59 -12.23
CA LEU A 166 -11.53 7.24 -11.82
C LEU A 166 -11.79 6.34 -13.04
N LEU A 167 -12.53 6.86 -14.03
CA LEU A 167 -12.85 6.13 -15.26
C LEU A 167 -11.60 5.87 -16.11
N GLY A 168 -10.61 6.77 -16.08
CA GLY A 168 -9.38 6.66 -16.86
C GLY A 168 -8.31 5.74 -16.25
N VAL A 169 -8.24 5.60 -14.92
CA VAL A 169 -7.16 4.83 -14.25
C VAL A 169 -7.40 3.33 -14.13
N GLY A 170 -8.64 2.88 -14.32
CA GLY A 170 -9.04 1.49 -14.13
C GLY A 170 -9.28 1.09 -12.66
N LYS A 171 -10.03 0.01 -12.47
CA LYS A 171 -10.56 -0.43 -11.16
C LYS A 171 -9.48 -0.68 -10.11
N GLU A 172 -8.42 -1.41 -10.45
CA GLU A 172 -7.35 -1.76 -9.52
C GLU A 172 -6.73 -0.52 -8.87
N ARG A 173 -6.43 0.49 -9.69
CA ARG A 173 -5.84 1.75 -9.24
C ARG A 173 -6.85 2.65 -8.51
N ALA A 174 -8.11 2.66 -8.94
CA ALA A 174 -9.17 3.40 -8.26
C ALA A 174 -9.48 2.82 -6.87
N VAL A 175 -9.63 1.50 -6.77
CA VAL A 175 -10.01 0.79 -5.54
C VAL A 175 -8.78 0.50 -4.65
N GLY A 176 -7.56 0.66 -5.15
CA GLY A 176 -6.33 0.41 -4.38
C GLY A 176 -6.11 -1.08 -4.11
N VAL A 177 -6.57 -1.94 -5.01
CA VAL A 177 -6.30 -3.38 -5.01
C VAL A 177 -5.12 -3.58 -5.95
N THR A 178 -3.90 -3.39 -5.46
CA THR A 178 -2.71 -3.83 -6.18
C THR A 178 -2.53 -5.32 -5.96
N ALA A 179 -2.36 -6.08 -7.05
CA ALA A 179 -1.79 -7.42 -7.04
C ALA A 179 -0.38 -7.43 -6.43
#